data_AF-A0A8G1RDK4-F1
#
_entry.id   AF-A0A8G1RDK4-F1
#
_cell.length_a   1.000
_cell.length_b   1.000
_cell.length_c   1.000
_cell.angle_alpha   90.00
_cell.angle_beta   90.00
_cell.angle_gamma   90.00
#
_symmetry.space_group_name_H-M   'P 1'
#
loop_
_entity.id
_entity.type
_entity.pdbx_description
1 polymer ?
#
loop_
_entity_poly.entity_id
_entity_poly.type
_entity_poly.pdbx_seq_one_letter_code
_entity_poly.pdbx_strand_id
1 'polypeptide(L)'
;MSYLQNQLKSFNASVVDSASRLGQQRRFNHQNNTTTSASSSQLPSSTSTPTPGGGDRKRHDDIVYSQPANTGTGKDIMTQVIFAIEHMKAKGVPLKFPDIVSYLSLQHRANDQGYVQALRSILQVHDKVQYDPRGANGEGTFSFRPPHNIRTAEQLLKKLQAQSTGAGMSVRELREGWPNVEETINQLEKEGKLLVTRNKKDDHAKMVWANDPSLIQHFDDEFRQIWEKIKIPDQQTVKEELERAGIVPTNKNKVVKQRPKIEHKKVKKPRRSGKTTNTHMMGVLRDYSHLKR
;
A
#
# COMPACT_ATOMS: atom_id res chain seq x y z
N MET A 1 52.26 -40.10 -17.51
CA MET A 1 51.06 -39.69 -16.76
C MET A 1 50.37 -38.50 -17.44
N SER A 2 49.54 -38.72 -18.47
CA SER A 2 48.74 -37.60 -19.04
C SER A 2 47.48 -38.00 -19.85
N TYR A 3 47.19 -39.29 -20.02
CA TYR A 3 46.03 -39.71 -20.81
C TYR A 3 44.71 -39.41 -20.09
N LEU A 4 44.61 -39.75 -18.81
CA LEU A 4 43.42 -39.52 -17.99
C LEU A 4 43.17 -38.02 -17.72
N GLN A 5 44.26 -37.24 -17.59
CA GLN A 5 44.17 -35.79 -17.43
C GLN A 5 43.72 -35.09 -18.71
N ASN A 6 44.09 -35.63 -19.89
CA ASN A 6 43.60 -35.14 -21.17
C ASN A 6 42.14 -35.53 -21.43
N GLN A 7 41.71 -36.72 -20.99
CA GLN A 7 40.29 -37.12 -21.04
C GLN A 7 39.40 -36.27 -20.13
N LEU A 8 39.86 -35.93 -18.92
CA LEU A 8 39.13 -35.01 -18.04
C LEU A 8 39.04 -33.60 -18.63
N LYS A 9 40.09 -33.13 -19.31
CA LYS A 9 40.08 -31.82 -19.97
C LYS A 9 39.14 -31.80 -21.17
N SER A 10 39.12 -32.84 -22.00
CA SER A 10 38.20 -32.92 -23.14
C SER A 10 36.74 -33.09 -22.71
N PHE A 11 36.48 -33.82 -21.64
CA PHE A 11 35.14 -33.97 -21.06
C PHE A 11 34.62 -32.65 -20.48
N ASN A 12 35.44 -31.94 -19.68
CA ASN A 12 35.05 -30.63 -19.16
C ASN A 12 34.83 -29.61 -20.29
N ALA A 13 35.63 -29.67 -21.36
CA ALA A 13 35.44 -28.81 -22.52
C ALA A 13 34.13 -29.12 -23.26
N SER A 14 33.74 -30.40 -23.40
CA SER A 14 32.47 -30.76 -24.06
C SER A 14 31.24 -30.39 -23.24
N VAL A 15 31.30 -30.48 -21.91
CA VAL A 15 30.22 -30.06 -20.99
C VAL A 15 30.00 -28.55 -21.05
N VAL A 16 31.07 -27.76 -21.10
CA VAL A 16 30.98 -26.29 -21.22
C VAL A 16 30.45 -25.87 -22.60
N ASP A 17 30.83 -26.57 -23.67
CA ASP A 17 30.37 -26.27 -25.03
C ASP A 17 28.91 -26.75 -25.30
N SER A 18 28.42 -27.74 -24.53
CA SER A 18 27.01 -28.14 -24.57
C SER A 18 26.12 -27.23 -23.71
N ALA A 19 26.64 -26.71 -22.59
CA ALA A 19 25.94 -25.71 -21.77
C ALA A 19 25.74 -24.36 -22.50
N SER A 20 26.63 -23.98 -23.42
CA SER A 20 26.52 -22.76 -24.22
C SER A 20 25.53 -22.86 -25.39
N ARG A 21 25.17 -24.10 -25.81
CA ARG A 21 24.23 -24.37 -26.91
C ARG A 21 22.78 -24.55 -26.45
N LEU A 22 22.55 -24.75 -25.17
CA LEU A 22 21.21 -24.69 -24.57
C LEU A 22 20.77 -23.24 -24.49
N GLY A 23 20.14 -22.78 -25.58
CA GLY A 23 19.66 -21.43 -25.76
C GLY A 23 18.74 -21.00 -24.62
N GLN A 24 18.98 -19.77 -24.13
CA GLN A 24 18.07 -19.04 -23.29
C GLN A 24 16.74 -18.87 -24.03
N GLN A 25 15.72 -19.62 -23.63
CA GLN A 25 14.34 -19.31 -23.99
C GLN A 25 14.00 -17.94 -23.39
N ARG A 26 13.89 -16.94 -24.28
CA ARG A 26 13.33 -15.63 -23.97
C ARG A 26 11.91 -15.81 -23.43
N ARG A 27 11.72 -15.55 -22.14
CA ARG A 27 10.40 -15.27 -21.57
C ARG A 27 9.96 -13.90 -22.06
N PHE A 28 8.86 -13.87 -22.81
CA PHE A 28 8.11 -12.64 -23.11
C PHE A 28 7.41 -12.18 -21.83
N ASN A 29 7.82 -11.02 -21.29
CA ASN A 29 7.02 -10.27 -20.34
C ASN A 29 6.23 -9.21 -21.11
N HIS A 30 4.91 -9.31 -21.07
CA HIS A 30 3.99 -8.24 -21.47
C HIS A 30 4.13 -7.08 -20.46
N GLN A 31 4.53 -5.90 -20.93
CA GLN A 31 4.51 -4.68 -20.14
C GLN A 31 3.63 -3.67 -20.87
N ASN A 32 2.46 -3.42 -20.26
CA ASN A 32 1.45 -2.52 -20.78
C ASN A 32 1.96 -1.07 -20.77
N ASN A 33 1.61 -0.40 -21.86
CA ASN A 33 1.88 0.98 -22.22
C ASN A 33 1.14 1.93 -21.26
N THR A 34 1.85 2.74 -20.48
CA THR A 34 1.29 3.92 -19.80
C THR A 34 2.03 5.16 -20.28
N THR A 35 1.29 5.96 -21.05
CA THR A 35 1.61 7.29 -21.54
C THR A 35 1.81 8.27 -20.38
N THR A 36 3.00 8.85 -20.28
CA THR A 36 3.36 9.97 -19.41
C THR A 36 3.16 11.28 -20.18
N SER A 37 2.06 11.98 -19.94
CA SER A 37 1.86 13.36 -20.37
C SER A 37 2.35 14.32 -19.29
N ALA A 38 3.47 14.98 -19.57
CA ALA A 38 3.95 16.14 -18.84
C ALA A 38 2.93 17.27 -18.94
N SER A 39 2.48 17.79 -17.79
CA SER A 39 1.66 19.00 -17.72
C SER A 39 2.53 20.15 -17.24
N SER A 40 2.62 21.16 -18.09
CA SER A 40 3.33 22.40 -17.91
C SER A 40 2.61 23.31 -16.91
N SER A 41 3.43 24.02 -16.13
CA SER A 41 3.07 25.19 -15.36
C SER A 41 2.60 26.33 -16.27
N GLN A 42 1.40 26.86 -16.03
CA GLN A 42 1.00 28.18 -16.51
C GLN A 42 0.39 29.01 -15.38
N LEU A 43 0.85 30.26 -15.33
CA LEU A 43 0.46 31.33 -14.42
C LEU A 43 -0.98 31.81 -14.72
N PRO A 44 -1.72 32.31 -13.71
CA PRO A 44 -3.03 32.90 -13.91
C PRO A 44 -2.93 34.30 -14.52
N SER A 45 -3.73 34.52 -15.56
CA SER A 45 -3.97 35.80 -16.22
C SER A 45 -4.87 36.71 -15.39
N SER A 46 -4.50 37.99 -15.42
CA SER A 46 -5.15 39.16 -14.86
C SER A 46 -6.63 39.29 -15.25
N THR A 47 -7.51 39.46 -14.26
CA THR A 47 -8.89 39.94 -14.46
C THR A 47 -8.98 41.39 -14.05
N SER A 48 -9.59 42.18 -14.91
CA SER A 48 -9.78 43.62 -14.85
C SER A 48 -10.76 44.07 -13.76
N THR A 49 -10.38 45.13 -13.05
CA THR A 49 -11.23 45.99 -12.21
C THR A 49 -12.30 46.71 -13.04
N PRO A 50 -13.58 46.74 -12.60
CA PRO A 50 -14.49 47.81 -12.93
C PRO A 50 -14.57 48.82 -11.77
N THR A 51 -14.41 50.10 -12.11
CA THR A 51 -14.72 51.27 -11.28
C THR A 51 -16.24 51.40 -11.10
N PRO A 52 -16.76 51.81 -9.93
CA PRO A 52 -18.14 52.25 -9.79
C PRO A 52 -18.23 53.78 -9.89
N GLY A 53 -18.88 54.26 -10.94
CA GLY A 53 -19.35 55.64 -11.06
C GLY A 53 -20.87 55.71 -10.96
N GLY A 54 -21.37 56.40 -9.94
CA GLY A 54 -22.58 57.23 -9.95
C GLY A 54 -23.97 56.60 -10.16
N GLY A 55 -24.72 56.48 -9.05
CA GLY A 55 -26.16 56.80 -8.94
C GLY A 55 -27.19 55.78 -9.46
N ASP A 56 -27.96 55.15 -8.57
CA ASP A 56 -29.26 55.67 -8.10
C ASP A 56 -29.89 54.76 -7.02
N ARG A 57 -30.75 55.34 -6.18
CA ARG A 57 -31.27 54.80 -4.92
C ARG A 57 -32.31 53.67 -5.11
N LYS A 58 -32.19 52.56 -4.37
CA LYS A 58 -33.38 51.81 -3.86
C LYS A 58 -33.07 50.79 -2.75
N ARG A 59 -33.68 51.07 -1.59
CA ARG A 59 -34.15 50.19 -0.49
C ARG A 59 -33.13 49.25 0.18
N HIS A 60 -32.79 49.61 1.41
CA HIS A 60 -32.05 48.79 2.36
C HIS A 60 -33.04 47.81 3.00
N ASP A 61 -33.07 46.55 2.54
CA ASP A 61 -33.60 45.47 3.36
C ASP A 61 -32.52 45.07 4.36
N ASP A 62 -32.92 44.96 5.63
CA ASP A 62 -32.08 44.62 6.77
C ASP A 62 -31.66 43.14 6.69
N ILE A 63 -30.62 42.86 5.91
CA ILE A 63 -30.04 41.53 5.80
C ILE A 63 -29.20 41.30 7.06
N VAL A 64 -29.80 40.62 8.02
CA VAL A 64 -29.14 40.07 9.21
C VAL A 64 -28.01 39.13 8.76
N TYR A 65 -26.78 39.62 8.78
CA TYR A 65 -25.54 38.94 8.37
C TYR A 65 -25.04 37.97 9.47
N SER A 66 -25.89 37.07 9.96
CA SER A 66 -25.48 36.13 11.03
C SER A 66 -25.79 34.67 10.73
N GLN A 67 -26.19 34.34 9.51
CA GLN A 67 -26.28 32.96 9.07
C GLN A 67 -25.46 32.79 7.80
N PRO A 68 -24.47 31.88 7.76
CA PRO A 68 -23.96 31.44 6.47
C PRO A 68 -25.13 30.82 5.73
N ALA A 69 -25.66 31.54 4.75
CA ALA A 69 -26.72 31.01 3.91
C ALA A 69 -26.20 29.72 3.28
N ASN A 70 -26.87 28.60 3.57
CA ASN A 70 -26.60 27.25 3.04
C ASN A 70 -26.92 27.19 1.52
N THR A 71 -26.44 28.15 0.75
CA THR A 71 -26.87 28.44 -0.62
C THR A 71 -26.00 27.67 -1.60
N GLY A 72 -26.07 26.34 -1.56
CA GLY A 72 -25.47 25.47 -2.58
C GLY A 72 -25.02 24.10 -2.09
N THR A 73 -24.74 23.97 -0.79
CA THR A 73 -24.35 22.73 -0.09
C THR A 73 -25.56 21.80 0.02
N GLY A 74 -25.72 20.91 -0.96
CA GLY A 74 -26.86 19.98 -1.06
C GLY A 74 -27.49 19.93 -2.44
N LYS A 75 -27.12 20.82 -3.37
CA LYS A 75 -27.54 20.70 -4.78
C LYS A 75 -26.68 19.74 -5.58
N ASP A 76 -25.58 19.21 -5.04
CA ASP A 76 -24.77 18.21 -5.74
C ASP A 76 -25.30 16.79 -5.45
N ILE A 77 -25.31 15.92 -6.47
CA ILE A 77 -25.67 14.50 -6.35
C ILE A 77 -24.80 13.84 -5.28
N MET A 78 -23.49 14.13 -5.29
CA MET A 78 -22.56 13.52 -4.36
C MET A 78 -22.83 13.93 -2.91
N THR A 79 -23.27 15.18 -2.68
CA THR A 79 -23.68 15.61 -1.33
C THR A 79 -24.95 14.88 -0.88
N GLN A 80 -25.91 14.68 -1.78
CA GLN A 80 -27.13 13.92 -1.49
C GLN A 80 -26.85 12.44 -1.19
N VAL A 81 -25.86 11.85 -1.85
CA VAL A 81 -25.38 10.49 -1.53
C VAL A 81 -24.84 10.42 -0.11
N ILE A 82 -24.05 11.40 0.33
CA ILE A 82 -23.52 11.45 1.69
C ILE A 82 -24.66 11.53 2.72
N PHE A 83 -25.65 12.40 2.49
CA PHE A 83 -26.83 12.50 3.38
C PHE A 83 -27.67 11.22 3.39
N ALA A 84 -27.80 10.53 2.26
CA ALA A 84 -28.46 9.23 2.19
C ALA A 84 -27.73 8.17 3.03
N ILE A 85 -26.39 8.14 2.94
CA ILE A 85 -25.53 7.23 3.72
C ILE A 85 -25.66 7.52 5.21
N GLU A 86 -25.63 8.79 5.61
CA GLU A 86 -25.78 9.20 7.00
C GLU A 86 -27.15 8.78 7.56
N HIS A 87 -28.22 8.95 6.79
CA HIS A 87 -29.56 8.51 7.17
C HIS A 87 -29.67 6.98 7.29
N MET A 88 -29.07 6.22 6.35
CA MET A 88 -28.99 4.77 6.44
C MET A 88 -28.21 4.32 7.68
N LYS A 89 -27.12 5.01 8.01
CA LYS A 89 -26.31 4.74 9.21
C LYS A 89 -27.09 5.03 10.49
N ALA A 90 -27.82 6.15 10.55
CA ALA A 90 -28.62 6.52 11.72
C ALA A 90 -29.78 5.56 11.97
N LYS A 91 -30.47 5.10 10.92
CA LYS A 91 -31.56 4.12 11.05
C LYS A 91 -31.08 2.70 11.32
N GLY A 92 -29.94 2.29 10.75
CA GLY A 92 -29.37 0.95 10.97
C GLY A 92 -30.20 -0.21 10.40
N VAL A 93 -31.25 0.08 9.63
CA VAL A 93 -32.19 -0.90 9.03
C VAL A 93 -32.13 -0.79 7.50
N PRO A 94 -32.31 -1.89 6.74
CA PRO A 94 -32.43 -1.81 5.29
C PRO A 94 -33.61 -0.94 4.87
N LEU A 95 -33.36 0.06 4.02
CA LEU A 95 -34.35 1.02 3.53
C LEU A 95 -34.67 0.77 2.05
N LYS A 96 -35.91 1.04 1.65
CA LYS A 96 -36.26 1.05 0.24
C LYS A 96 -35.78 2.34 -0.40
N PHE A 97 -35.57 2.32 -1.72
CA PHE A 97 -35.19 3.52 -2.45
C PHE A 97 -36.18 4.70 -2.31
N PRO A 98 -37.51 4.51 -2.36
CA PRO A 98 -38.47 5.59 -2.15
C PRO A 98 -38.38 6.23 -0.76
N ASP A 99 -38.05 5.44 0.27
CA ASP A 99 -37.88 5.94 1.65
C ASP A 99 -36.64 6.84 1.77
N ILE A 100 -35.60 6.56 0.98
CA ILE A 100 -34.40 7.39 0.91
C ILE A 100 -34.71 8.68 0.15
N VAL A 101 -35.37 8.59 -1.00
CA VAL A 101 -35.75 9.76 -1.81
C VAL A 101 -36.67 10.73 -1.05
N SER A 102 -37.64 10.19 -0.30
CA SER A 102 -38.52 11.00 0.53
C SER A 102 -37.77 11.72 1.66
N TYR A 103 -36.82 11.04 2.32
CA TYR A 103 -35.98 11.66 3.35
C TYR A 103 -35.14 12.83 2.79
N LEU A 104 -34.54 12.66 1.61
CA LEU A 104 -33.72 13.69 0.97
C LEU A 104 -34.51 14.92 0.53
N SER A 105 -35.85 14.86 0.56
CA SER A 105 -36.76 15.98 0.24
C SER A 105 -36.29 16.76 -0.99
N LEU A 106 -36.04 16.02 -2.08
CA LEU A 106 -35.43 16.52 -3.33
C LEU A 106 -36.39 17.46 -4.09
N GLN A 107 -36.83 18.55 -3.48
CA GLN A 107 -37.68 19.65 -4.01
C GLN A 107 -38.17 19.46 -5.47
N HIS A 108 -37.41 19.97 -6.44
CA HIS A 108 -37.73 19.95 -7.87
C HIS A 108 -37.04 18.80 -8.63
N ARG A 109 -36.19 18.02 -7.97
CA ARG A 109 -35.39 16.94 -8.60
C ARG A 109 -35.94 15.54 -8.34
N ALA A 110 -36.86 15.39 -7.39
CA ALA A 110 -37.62 14.16 -7.22
C ALA A 110 -38.41 13.79 -8.49
N ASN A 111 -38.78 14.81 -9.28
CA ASN A 111 -39.50 14.66 -10.56
C ASN A 111 -38.55 14.45 -11.76
N ASP A 112 -37.25 14.67 -11.59
CA ASP A 112 -36.25 14.43 -12.64
C ASP A 112 -35.83 12.95 -12.60
N GLN A 113 -36.44 12.17 -13.48
CA GLN A 113 -36.21 10.72 -13.57
C GLN A 113 -34.74 10.38 -13.87
N GLY A 114 -34.01 11.25 -14.59
CA GLY A 114 -32.58 11.06 -14.86
C GLY A 114 -31.74 11.22 -13.60
N TYR A 115 -32.05 12.24 -12.80
CA TYR A 115 -31.39 12.48 -11.51
C TYR A 115 -31.59 11.33 -10.53
N VAL A 116 -32.83 10.86 -10.40
CA VAL A 116 -33.21 9.77 -9.49
C VAL A 116 -32.53 8.46 -9.89
N GLN A 117 -32.46 8.16 -11.19
CA GLN A 117 -31.76 6.98 -11.69
C GLN A 117 -30.25 7.06 -11.46
N ALA A 118 -29.65 8.24 -11.64
CA ALA A 118 -28.22 8.47 -11.34
C ALA A 118 -27.92 8.31 -9.85
N LEU A 119 -28.78 8.84 -8.97
CA LEU A 119 -28.63 8.64 -7.52
C LEU A 119 -28.71 7.15 -7.16
N ARG A 120 -29.65 6.41 -7.76
CA ARG A 120 -29.79 4.97 -7.55
C ARG A 120 -28.54 4.21 -8.00
N SER A 121 -28.01 4.50 -9.19
CA SER A 121 -26.83 3.80 -9.71
C SER A 121 -25.58 4.09 -8.87
N ILE A 122 -25.40 5.32 -8.42
CA ILE A 122 -24.29 5.68 -7.53
C ILE A 122 -24.41 4.95 -6.19
N LEU A 123 -25.60 4.91 -5.59
CA LEU A 123 -25.82 4.19 -4.33
C LEU A 123 -25.61 2.67 -4.46
N GLN A 124 -25.89 2.09 -5.63
CA GLN A 124 -25.64 0.66 -5.88
C GLN A 124 -24.15 0.31 -5.98
N VAL A 125 -23.34 1.23 -6.48
CA VAL A 125 -21.89 1.04 -6.69
C VAL A 125 -21.06 1.48 -5.49
N HIS A 126 -21.60 2.34 -4.61
CA HIS A 126 -20.86 2.96 -3.54
C HIS A 126 -20.39 1.98 -2.45
N ASP A 127 -19.11 2.01 -2.08
CA ASP A 127 -18.48 1.06 -1.14
C ASP A 127 -19.13 1.00 0.26
N LYS A 128 -19.62 2.15 0.76
CA LYS A 128 -20.32 2.26 2.05
C LYS A 128 -21.79 1.85 2.02
N VAL A 129 -22.30 1.35 0.89
CA VAL A 129 -23.69 0.94 0.74
C VAL A 129 -23.74 -0.52 0.32
N GLN A 130 -24.62 -1.29 0.98
CA GLN A 130 -24.93 -2.65 0.59
C GLN A 130 -26.32 -2.67 -0.03
N TYR A 131 -26.37 -2.97 -1.33
CA TYR A 131 -27.60 -3.17 -2.08
C TYR A 131 -27.96 -4.66 -2.11
N ASP A 132 -29.17 -4.98 -1.66
CA ASP A 132 -29.76 -6.32 -1.81
C ASP A 132 -30.93 -6.25 -2.81
N PRO A 133 -30.80 -6.85 -4.01
CA PRO A 133 -31.85 -6.83 -5.02
C PRO A 133 -33.08 -7.67 -4.65
N ARG A 134 -32.98 -8.60 -3.69
CA ARG A 134 -34.10 -9.44 -3.24
C ARG A 134 -34.87 -8.82 -2.09
N GLY A 135 -34.33 -7.78 -1.46
CA GLY A 135 -34.94 -7.10 -0.33
C GLY A 135 -36.29 -6.46 -0.71
N ALA A 136 -37.16 -6.33 0.30
CA ALA A 136 -38.48 -5.71 0.16
C ALA A 136 -39.31 -6.28 -1.01
N ASN A 137 -39.56 -7.60 -1.01
CA ASN A 137 -40.38 -8.28 -2.01
C ASN A 137 -39.90 -8.09 -3.47
N GLY A 138 -38.59 -7.91 -3.67
CA GLY A 138 -37.99 -7.72 -5.01
C GLY A 138 -37.86 -6.26 -5.46
N GLU A 139 -38.22 -5.29 -4.62
CA GLU A 139 -38.06 -3.86 -4.92
C GLU A 139 -36.61 -3.37 -4.74
N GLY A 140 -35.82 -4.13 -3.96
CA GLY A 140 -34.43 -3.85 -3.65
C GLY A 140 -34.27 -2.94 -2.43
N THR A 141 -33.38 -3.33 -1.51
CA THR A 141 -33.10 -2.57 -0.27
C THR A 141 -31.67 -2.10 -0.21
N PHE A 142 -31.47 -0.94 0.41
CA PHE A 142 -30.18 -0.31 0.63
C PHE A 142 -29.91 -0.27 2.13
N SER A 143 -28.72 -0.71 2.53
CA SER A 143 -28.28 -0.68 3.92
C SER A 143 -26.89 -0.08 4.02
N PHE A 144 -26.58 0.54 5.15
CA PHE A 144 -25.24 1.05 5.40
C PHE A 144 -24.26 -0.11 5.59
N ARG A 145 -23.13 -0.07 4.85
CA ARG A 145 -22.03 -1.02 4.98
C ARG A 145 -20.86 -0.35 5.71
N PRO A 146 -20.64 -0.66 6.99
CA PRO A 146 -19.45 -0.20 7.70
C PRO A 146 -18.17 -0.72 7.02
N PRO A 147 -17.02 -0.03 7.16
CA PRO A 147 -15.73 -0.51 6.66
C PRO A 147 -15.42 -1.93 7.14
N HIS A 148 -15.77 -2.19 8.41
CA HIS A 148 -15.68 -3.49 9.04
C HIS A 148 -17.03 -3.84 9.67
N ASN A 149 -17.67 -4.89 9.15
CA ASN A 149 -18.95 -5.39 9.67
C ASN A 149 -18.74 -6.21 10.95
N ILE A 150 -18.23 -5.55 12.01
CA ILE A 150 -17.94 -6.12 13.31
C ILE A 150 -18.86 -5.43 14.31
N ARG A 151 -19.71 -6.21 14.99
CA ARG A 151 -20.66 -5.70 16.01
C ARG A 151 -20.45 -6.31 17.40
N THR A 152 -19.51 -7.25 17.52
CA THR A 152 -19.27 -8.00 18.75
C THR A 152 -17.77 -8.18 19.00
N ALA A 153 -17.42 -8.37 20.27
CA ALA A 153 -16.05 -8.60 20.72
C ALA A 153 -15.43 -9.84 20.06
N GLU A 154 -16.19 -10.93 19.96
CA GLU A 154 -15.73 -12.18 19.35
C GLU A 154 -15.45 -12.00 17.85
N GLN A 155 -16.30 -11.25 17.14
CA GLN A 155 -16.07 -10.94 15.73
C GLN A 155 -14.81 -10.08 15.54
N LEU A 156 -14.53 -9.16 16.46
CA LEU A 156 -13.30 -8.36 16.44
C LEU A 156 -12.07 -9.25 16.59
N LEU A 157 -12.05 -10.12 17.61
CA LEU A 157 -10.95 -11.05 17.84
C LEU A 157 -10.75 -12.00 16.65
N LYS A 158 -11.83 -12.60 16.15
CA LYS A 158 -11.78 -13.48 14.98
C LYS A 158 -11.24 -12.76 13.74
N LYS A 159 -11.63 -11.50 13.53
CA LYS A 159 -11.13 -10.71 12.40
C LYS A 159 -9.65 -10.37 12.54
N LEU A 160 -9.21 -9.96 13.72
CA LEU A 160 -7.81 -9.67 14.00
C LEU A 160 -6.93 -10.92 13.86
N GLN A 161 -7.41 -12.08 14.32
CA GLN A 161 -6.71 -13.37 14.16
C GLN A 161 -6.69 -13.88 12.72
N ALA A 162 -7.76 -13.65 11.95
CA ALA A 162 -7.82 -14.05 10.55
C ALA A 162 -6.92 -13.20 9.63
N GLN A 163 -6.49 -12.02 10.09
CA GLN A 163 -5.57 -11.17 9.34
C GLN A 163 -4.15 -11.75 9.42
N SER A 164 -3.62 -12.18 8.26
CA SER A 164 -2.25 -12.69 8.15
C SER A 164 -1.19 -11.58 8.23
N THR A 165 -1.57 -10.38 7.82
CA THR A 165 -0.79 -9.17 7.98
C THR A 165 -1.21 -8.60 9.33
N GLY A 166 -0.34 -8.56 10.34
CA GLY A 166 -0.62 -8.03 11.68
C GLY A 166 -0.91 -6.51 11.71
N ALA A 167 -1.65 -6.02 10.72
CA ALA A 167 -2.10 -4.66 10.60
C ALA A 167 -3.12 -4.39 11.72
N GLY A 168 -2.92 -3.28 12.43
CA GLY A 168 -3.89 -2.83 13.43
C GLY A 168 -5.14 -2.28 12.76
N MET A 169 -6.26 -2.33 13.48
CA MET A 169 -7.52 -1.72 13.05
C MET A 169 -7.72 -0.37 13.74
N SER A 170 -8.28 0.61 13.02
CA SER A 170 -8.57 1.92 13.62
C SER A 170 -9.88 1.90 14.40
N VAL A 171 -9.87 2.46 15.60
CA VAL A 171 -11.08 2.50 16.46
C VAL A 171 -12.15 3.40 15.85
N ARG A 172 -11.76 4.43 15.09
CA ARG A 172 -12.69 5.31 14.37
C ARG A 172 -13.54 4.56 13.36
N GLU A 173 -12.94 3.63 12.61
CA GLU A 173 -13.68 2.79 11.65
C GLU A 173 -14.56 1.76 12.35
N LEU A 174 -14.09 1.21 13.49
CA LEU A 174 -14.90 0.30 14.30
C LEU A 174 -16.12 1.01 14.90
N ARG A 175 -15.95 2.25 15.38
CA ARG A 175 -17.04 3.08 15.93
C ARG A 175 -18.13 3.39 14.90
N GLU A 176 -17.79 3.40 13.62
CA GLU A 176 -18.75 3.62 12.53
C GLU A 176 -19.77 2.48 12.41
N GLY A 177 -19.38 1.24 12.71
CA GLY A 177 -20.24 0.04 12.67
C GLY A 177 -20.73 -0.45 14.04
N TRP A 178 -20.09 -0.01 15.13
CA TRP A 178 -20.36 -0.48 16.48
C TRP A 178 -20.28 0.69 17.50
N PRO A 179 -21.41 1.20 18.01
CA PRO A 179 -21.42 2.41 18.84
C PRO A 179 -20.73 2.24 20.20
N ASN A 180 -20.82 1.07 20.84
CA ASN A 180 -20.25 0.80 22.17
C ASN A 180 -18.86 0.12 22.09
N VAL A 181 -18.14 0.32 20.99
CA VAL A 181 -16.84 -0.35 20.75
C VAL A 181 -15.79 0.02 21.80
N GLU A 182 -15.74 1.28 22.24
CA GLU A 182 -14.70 1.78 23.15
C GLU A 182 -14.76 1.09 24.52
N GLU A 183 -15.95 0.92 25.08
CA GLU A 183 -16.17 0.19 26.34
C GLU A 183 -15.73 -1.26 26.23
N THR A 184 -16.11 -1.94 25.13
CA THR A 184 -15.74 -3.33 24.91
C THR A 184 -14.24 -3.52 24.68
N ILE A 185 -13.58 -2.56 23.99
CA ILE A 185 -12.13 -2.57 23.82
C ILE A 185 -11.43 -2.40 25.16
N ASN A 186 -11.89 -1.46 26.00
CA ASN A 186 -11.34 -1.25 27.34
C ASN A 186 -11.48 -2.51 28.21
N GLN A 187 -12.59 -3.24 28.10
CA GLN A 187 -12.77 -4.51 28.81
C GLN A 187 -11.82 -5.59 28.29
N LEU A 188 -11.71 -5.77 26.98
CA LEU A 188 -10.82 -6.75 26.36
C LEU A 188 -9.32 -6.45 26.57
N GLU A 189 -8.97 -5.17 26.70
CA GLU A 189 -7.63 -4.73 27.06
C GLU A 189 -7.29 -5.11 28.51
N LYS A 190 -8.23 -4.92 29.45
CA LYS A 190 -8.07 -5.39 30.84
C LYS A 190 -7.94 -6.90 30.94
N GLU A 191 -8.64 -7.64 30.09
CA GLU A 191 -8.50 -9.10 29.95
C GLU A 191 -7.19 -9.51 29.25
N GLY A 192 -6.43 -8.56 28.71
CA GLY A 192 -5.17 -8.81 28.02
C GLY A 192 -5.33 -9.46 26.63
N LYS A 193 -6.54 -9.49 26.06
CA LYS A 193 -6.82 -10.11 24.75
C LYS A 193 -6.57 -9.16 23.58
N LEU A 194 -6.50 -7.86 23.85
CA LEU A 194 -6.22 -6.82 22.86
C LEU A 194 -5.07 -5.93 23.30
N LEU A 195 -4.26 -5.51 22.34
CA LEU A 195 -3.29 -4.42 22.50
C LEU A 195 -3.89 -3.16 21.92
N VAL A 196 -3.84 -2.06 22.67
CA VAL A 196 -4.46 -0.79 22.29
C VAL A 196 -3.40 0.31 22.35
N THR A 197 -3.28 1.09 21.27
CA THR A 197 -2.51 2.34 21.29
C THR A 197 -3.48 3.47 21.57
N ARG A 198 -3.27 4.18 22.68
CA ARG A 198 -4.08 5.33 23.08
C ARG A 198 -3.37 6.65 22.79
N ASN A 199 -4.15 7.72 22.58
CA ASN A 199 -3.59 9.06 22.48
C ASN A 199 -3.22 9.59 23.87
N LYS A 200 -2.01 10.14 24.04
CA LYS A 200 -1.51 10.60 25.35
C LYS A 200 -2.33 11.73 25.97
N LYS A 201 -3.08 12.50 25.17
CA LYS A 201 -3.83 13.67 25.63
C LYS A 201 -5.27 13.34 26.06
N ASP A 202 -5.92 12.46 25.31
CA ASP A 202 -7.36 12.25 25.44
C ASP A 202 -7.71 10.84 25.94
N ASP A 203 -6.72 9.97 26.15
CA ASP A 203 -6.88 8.55 26.52
C ASP A 203 -7.80 7.73 25.59
N HIS A 204 -8.14 8.29 24.42
CA HIS A 204 -8.96 7.60 23.43
C HIS A 204 -8.13 6.53 22.72
N ALA A 205 -8.70 5.34 22.60
CA ALA A 205 -8.14 4.25 21.82
C ALA A 205 -8.07 4.65 20.35
N LYS A 206 -6.87 4.61 19.75
CA LYS A 206 -6.63 4.98 18.36
C LYS A 206 -6.60 3.76 17.45
N MET A 207 -5.82 2.76 17.85
CA MET A 207 -5.55 1.55 17.08
C MET A 207 -5.62 0.32 17.99
N VAL A 208 -6.08 -0.80 17.43
CA VAL A 208 -6.27 -2.07 18.12
C VAL A 208 -5.56 -3.19 17.37
N TRP A 209 -4.88 -4.06 18.12
CA TRP A 209 -4.25 -5.28 17.62
C TRP A 209 -4.69 -6.49 18.45
N ALA A 210 -4.63 -7.67 17.85
CA ALA A 210 -4.76 -8.91 18.60
C ALA A 210 -3.59 -9.05 19.59
N ASN A 211 -3.89 -9.48 20.81
CA ASN A 211 -2.89 -9.93 21.76
C ASN A 211 -3.01 -11.44 21.95
N ASP A 212 -1.89 -12.13 22.01
CA ASP A 212 -1.87 -13.55 22.40
C ASP A 212 -1.58 -13.63 23.90
N PRO A 213 -2.55 -14.06 24.73
CA PRO A 213 -2.36 -14.15 26.17
C PRO A 213 -1.29 -15.18 26.57
N SER A 214 -0.98 -16.15 25.71
CA SER A 214 0.07 -17.15 26.00
C SER A 214 1.49 -16.58 25.98
N LEU A 215 1.68 -15.42 25.35
CA LEU A 215 2.97 -14.75 25.24
C LEU A 215 3.16 -13.67 26.31
N ILE A 216 2.16 -13.43 27.15
CA ILE A 216 2.22 -12.40 28.20
C ILE A 216 2.95 -12.97 29.41
N GLN A 217 4.14 -12.44 29.68
CA GLN A 217 4.88 -12.73 30.91
C GLN A 217 4.79 -11.53 31.86
N HIS A 218 4.33 -11.79 33.09
CA HIS A 218 4.37 -10.79 34.15
C HIS A 218 5.77 -10.76 34.77
N PHE A 219 6.31 -9.55 34.86
CA PHE A 219 7.55 -9.21 35.55
C PHE A 219 7.26 -8.18 36.63
N ASP A 220 7.90 -8.34 37.79
CA ASP A 220 7.84 -7.37 38.87
C ASP A 220 8.45 -6.04 38.43
N ASP A 221 7.95 -4.95 39.01
CA ASP A 221 8.36 -3.60 38.63
C ASP A 221 9.84 -3.34 38.91
N GLU A 222 10.43 -4.02 39.90
CA GLU A 222 11.87 -3.94 40.19
C GLU A 222 12.72 -4.41 39.01
N PHE A 223 12.36 -5.55 38.38
CA PHE A 223 13.07 -6.06 37.21
C PHE A 223 12.91 -5.15 35.99
N ARG A 224 11.73 -4.53 35.81
CA ARG A 224 11.51 -3.56 34.73
C ARG A 224 12.37 -2.32 34.92
N GLN A 225 12.44 -1.79 36.13
CA GLN A 225 13.29 -0.63 36.44
C GLN A 225 14.77 -0.93 36.23
N ILE A 226 15.23 -2.12 36.63
CA ILE A 226 16.61 -2.55 36.37
C ILE A 226 16.85 -2.59 34.85
N TRP A 227 15.94 -3.20 34.09
CA TRP A 227 16.04 -3.28 32.63
C TRP A 227 16.10 -1.91 31.95
N GLU A 228 15.23 -0.98 32.34
CA GLU A 228 15.18 0.38 31.77
C GLU A 228 16.40 1.23 32.14
N LYS A 229 17.03 0.98 33.31
CA LYS A 229 18.24 1.69 33.75
C LYS A 229 19.48 1.26 32.96
N ILE A 230 19.48 0.09 32.32
CA ILE A 230 20.61 -0.39 31.54
C ILE A 230 20.75 0.48 30.28
N LYS A 231 21.80 1.32 30.25
CA LYS A 231 22.15 2.10 29.06
C LYS A 231 22.75 1.18 28.01
N ILE A 232 22.13 1.10 26.84
CA ILE A 232 22.67 0.33 25.70
C ILE A 232 23.84 1.14 25.10
N PRO A 233 25.08 0.62 25.14
CA PRO A 233 26.23 1.30 24.58
C PRO A 233 26.29 1.12 23.04
N ASP A 234 27.27 1.73 22.38
CA ASP A 234 27.33 1.77 20.92
C ASP A 234 27.55 0.38 20.29
N GLN A 235 27.09 0.17 19.05
CA GLN A 235 27.05 -1.18 18.44
C GLN A 235 28.40 -1.89 18.38
N GLN A 236 29.51 -1.16 18.30
CA GLN A 236 30.87 -1.72 18.33
C GLN A 236 31.25 -2.21 19.72
N THR A 237 31.03 -1.38 20.75
CA THR A 237 31.30 -1.73 22.15
C THR A 237 30.47 -2.93 22.61
N VAL A 238 29.20 -3.03 22.18
CA VAL A 238 28.37 -4.21 22.48
C VAL A 238 28.98 -5.50 21.92
N LYS A 239 29.58 -5.47 20.73
CA LYS A 239 30.22 -6.66 20.13
C LYS A 239 31.47 -7.06 20.88
N GLU A 240 32.32 -6.09 21.23
CA GLU A 240 33.55 -6.33 22.00
C GLU A 240 33.24 -6.89 23.39
N GLU A 241 32.23 -6.36 24.08
CA GLU A 241 31.80 -6.84 25.40
C GLU A 241 31.15 -8.23 25.32
N LEU A 242 30.36 -8.52 24.28
CA LEU A 242 29.80 -9.86 24.04
C LEU A 242 30.90 -10.89 23.74
N GLU A 243 31.90 -10.52 22.94
CA GLU A 243 33.07 -11.37 22.67
C GLU A 243 33.90 -11.60 23.94
N ARG A 244 34.12 -10.56 24.75
CA ARG A 244 34.78 -10.66 26.06
C ARG A 244 33.99 -11.56 27.04
N ALA A 245 32.66 -11.49 27.02
CA ALA A 245 31.78 -12.33 27.82
C ALA A 245 31.63 -13.77 27.28
N GLY A 246 32.29 -14.11 26.16
CA GLY A 246 32.22 -15.44 25.55
C GLY A 246 30.89 -15.73 24.83
N ILE A 247 30.01 -14.74 24.68
CA ILE A 247 28.74 -14.86 23.97
C ILE A 247 28.99 -14.56 22.50
N VAL A 248 29.09 -15.60 21.68
CA VAL A 248 29.31 -15.43 20.24
C VAL A 248 28.07 -14.77 19.61
N PRO A 249 28.18 -13.58 18.97
CA PRO A 249 27.06 -12.96 18.31
C PRO A 249 26.48 -13.87 17.23
N THR A 250 25.18 -14.17 17.30
CA THR A 250 24.45 -15.04 16.36
C THR A 250 24.48 -14.54 14.90
N ASN A 251 24.95 -13.31 14.66
CA ASN A 251 25.14 -12.72 13.34
C ASN A 251 26.29 -13.35 12.50
N LYS A 252 26.85 -14.49 12.92
CA LYS A 252 27.70 -15.34 12.06
C LYS A 252 26.94 -16.09 10.96
N ASN A 253 25.68 -15.77 10.68
CA ASN A 253 25.12 -16.03 9.36
C ASN A 253 25.74 -15.07 8.36
N LYS A 254 26.84 -15.55 7.76
CA LYS A 254 27.60 -14.98 6.64
C LYS A 254 26.83 -13.92 5.85
N VAL A 255 27.07 -12.66 6.16
CA VAL A 255 27.11 -11.65 5.09
C VAL A 255 28.25 -12.10 4.19
N VAL A 256 27.92 -12.85 3.14
CA VAL A 256 28.85 -13.19 2.07
C VAL A 256 29.28 -11.84 1.51
N LYS A 257 30.43 -11.33 1.99
CA LYS A 257 31.09 -10.18 1.40
C LYS A 257 31.18 -10.49 -0.09
N GLN A 258 30.43 -9.74 -0.90
CA GLN A 258 30.44 -9.91 -2.34
C GLN A 258 31.91 -9.83 -2.77
N ARG A 259 32.41 -10.90 -3.41
CA ARG A 259 33.79 -10.96 -3.87
C ARG A 259 34.06 -9.73 -4.74
N PRO A 260 35.17 -9.01 -4.54
CA PRO A 260 35.47 -7.84 -5.35
C PRO A 260 35.51 -8.25 -6.81
N LYS A 261 34.72 -7.56 -7.65
CA LYS A 261 34.78 -7.71 -9.12
C LYS A 261 36.17 -7.28 -9.56
N ILE A 262 37.04 -8.25 -9.83
CA ILE A 262 38.28 -8.01 -10.53
C ILE A 262 37.91 -7.72 -11.98
N GLU A 263 38.00 -6.46 -12.39
CA GLU A 263 37.85 -6.08 -13.79
C GLU A 263 39.02 -6.67 -14.59
N HIS A 264 38.75 -7.74 -15.33
CA HIS A 264 39.73 -8.29 -16.26
C HIS A 264 39.95 -7.30 -17.41
N LYS A 265 41.10 -6.61 -17.36
CA LYS A 265 41.61 -5.73 -18.41
C LYS A 265 41.58 -6.47 -19.76
N LYS A 266 40.76 -5.99 -20.69
CA LYS A 266 40.58 -6.60 -22.02
C LYS A 266 41.90 -6.55 -22.81
N VAL A 267 42.59 -7.68 -22.93
CA VAL A 267 43.72 -7.83 -23.86
C VAL A 267 43.16 -8.02 -25.28
N LYS A 268 43.51 -7.13 -26.20
CA LYS A 268 43.10 -7.19 -27.62
C LYS A 268 43.73 -8.41 -28.29
N LYS A 269 42.92 -9.35 -28.78
CA LYS A 269 43.38 -10.50 -29.58
C LYS A 269 44.02 -10.01 -30.90
N PRO A 270 45.20 -10.52 -31.31
CA PRO A 270 45.80 -10.17 -32.59
C PRO A 270 44.94 -10.70 -33.76
N ARG A 271 44.77 -9.86 -34.78
CA ARG A 271 43.94 -10.15 -35.96
C ARG A 271 44.61 -11.26 -36.78
N ARG A 272 43.91 -12.38 -36.94
CA ARG A 272 44.37 -13.54 -37.74
C ARG A 272 44.49 -13.10 -39.20
N SER A 273 45.69 -13.25 -39.76
CA SER A 273 46.03 -12.90 -41.15
C SER A 273 45.04 -13.50 -42.15
N GLY A 274 44.77 -12.77 -43.24
CA GLY A 274 43.78 -13.07 -44.26
C GLY A 274 43.97 -14.43 -44.93
N LYS A 275 42.86 -15.00 -45.42
CA LYS A 275 42.77 -16.34 -46.02
C LYS A 275 43.81 -16.54 -47.14
N THR A 276 44.77 -17.42 -46.88
CA THR A 276 45.74 -17.87 -47.89
C THR A 276 45.04 -18.84 -48.85
N THR A 277 44.90 -18.46 -50.11
CA THR A 277 44.25 -19.28 -51.15
C THR A 277 45.20 -20.26 -51.83
N ASN A 278 46.51 -20.19 -51.57
CA ASN A 278 47.53 -21.07 -52.14
C ASN A 278 48.09 -22.06 -51.10
N THR A 279 47.31 -23.09 -50.78
CA THR A 279 47.61 -24.11 -49.76
C THR A 279 48.88 -24.93 -50.06
N HIS A 280 49.24 -25.14 -51.34
CA HIS A 280 50.38 -25.96 -51.73
C HIS A 280 51.75 -25.33 -51.40
N MET A 281 51.79 -24.02 -51.13
CA MET A 281 53.04 -23.30 -50.80
C MET A 281 53.27 -23.14 -49.29
N MET A 282 52.33 -23.58 -48.45
CA MET A 282 52.44 -23.49 -46.99
C MET A 282 53.66 -24.21 -46.40
N GLY A 283 54.22 -25.22 -47.10
CA GLY A 283 55.40 -25.97 -46.64
C GLY A 283 56.75 -25.33 -46.98
N VAL A 284 56.79 -24.36 -47.92
CA VAL A 284 58.03 -23.69 -48.36
C VAL A 284 58.13 -22.27 -47.79
N LEU A 285 57.01 -21.57 -47.61
CA LEU A 285 57.02 -20.23 -47.01
C LEU A 285 57.19 -20.32 -45.49
N ARG A 286 58.32 -19.82 -44.98
CA ARG A 286 58.56 -19.63 -43.54
C ARG A 286 57.79 -18.39 -43.06
N ASP A 287 56.97 -18.55 -42.02
CA ASP A 287 56.14 -17.48 -41.46
C ASP A 287 56.93 -16.65 -40.42
N TYR A 288 57.23 -15.39 -40.75
CA TYR A 288 57.94 -14.44 -39.89
C TYR A 288 56.99 -13.44 -39.19
N SER A 289 55.69 -13.75 -39.09
CA SER A 289 54.70 -12.88 -38.43
C SER A 289 54.95 -12.59 -36.95
N HIS A 290 55.80 -13.38 -36.30
CA HIS A 290 56.28 -13.16 -34.92
C HIS A 290 57.48 -12.22 -34.81
N LEU A 291 58.10 -11.82 -35.94
CA LEU A 291 59.31 -11.00 -35.98
C LEU A 291 59.04 -9.50 -36.17
N LYS A 292 57.77 -9.08 -36.16
CA LYS A 292 57.42 -7.65 -36.26
C LYS A 292 57.25 -7.05 -34.87
N ARG A 293 58.18 -6.12 -34.60
CA ARG A 293 58.36 -5.27 -33.41
C ARG A 293 57.08 -4.56 -32.96
#